data_AF-S8E0C9-F1
#
_entry.id   AF-S8E0C9-F1
#
_cell.length_a   1.000
_cell.length_b   1.000
_cell.length_c   1.000
_cell.angle_alpha   90.00
_cell.angle_beta   90.00
_cell.angle_gamma   90.00
#
_symmetry.space_group_name_H-M   'P 1'
#
loop_
_entity.id
_entity.type
_entity.pdbx_description
1 polymer ?
#
loop_
_entity_poly.entity_id
_entity_poly.type
_entity_poly.pdbx_seq_one_letter_code
_entity_poly.pdbx_strand_id
1 'polypeptide(L)'
;MSTEPPRLPAAPEVLEQINRLLERLLRLTSSVACFVFRWQVIRSKLVSLQSLISDAAEFPHWKENQLIPPLLALILSDLRRTEILWRDCHEDSVSRGKLLMQSDLDIAAGLLSKQINDLGMVLRSGVLDKPNRSSSKEELVFFVKDLFIRLQIGIGGPEFKRKAFDSLVNLLFNDEKSAAIVAEQGNVGYLVSQLDLSVDSSIRELAVVS
;
A
#
# COMPACT_ATOMS: atom_id res chain seq x y z
N MET A 1 -37.84 15.93 -8.57
CA MET A 1 -36.55 16.32 -7.95
C MET A 1 -35.72 15.07 -7.82
N SER A 2 -34.85 14.81 -8.80
CA SER A 2 -33.97 13.65 -8.77
C SER A 2 -32.88 13.88 -7.74
N THR A 3 -32.99 13.19 -6.60
CA THR A 3 -31.94 13.14 -5.58
C THR A 3 -30.81 12.27 -6.12
N GLU A 4 -29.76 12.92 -6.57
CA GLU A 4 -28.49 12.29 -6.89
C GLU A 4 -27.98 11.54 -5.65
N PRO A 5 -27.65 10.24 -5.75
CA PRO A 5 -27.08 9.50 -4.63
C PRO A 5 -25.74 10.13 -4.23
N PRO A 6 -25.37 10.13 -2.94
CA PRO A 6 -24.13 10.73 -2.48
C PRO A 6 -22.96 10.09 -3.23
N ARG A 7 -22.31 10.86 -4.11
CA ARG A 7 -21.09 10.43 -4.78
C ARG A 7 -20.10 10.08 -3.70
N LEU A 8 -19.72 8.81 -3.62
CA LEU A 8 -18.57 8.39 -2.83
C LEU A 8 -17.39 9.28 -3.27
N PRO A 9 -16.67 9.95 -2.35
CA PRO A 9 -15.57 10.81 -2.72
C PRO A 9 -14.58 9.98 -3.53
N ALA A 10 -14.17 10.51 -4.68
CA ALA A 10 -13.24 9.80 -5.54
C ALA A 10 -11.95 9.52 -4.74
N ALA A 11 -11.38 8.32 -4.89
CA ALA A 11 -10.13 7.92 -4.22
C ALA A 11 -9.03 9.01 -4.16
N PRO A 12 -8.77 9.83 -5.21
CA PRO A 12 -7.82 10.94 -5.13
C PRO A 12 -8.18 12.04 -4.13
N GLU A 13 -9.47 12.35 -3.96
CA GLU A 13 -9.93 13.38 -3.02
C GLU A 13 -9.78 12.92 -1.57
N VAL A 14 -10.03 11.63 -1.31
CA VAL A 14 -9.83 11.00 0.00
C VAL A 14 -8.36 11.01 0.37
N LEU A 15 -7.47 10.66 -0.57
CA LEU A 15 -6.02 10.64 -0.35
C LEU A 15 -5.48 12.04 -0.01
N GLU A 16 -5.94 13.05 -0.73
CA GLU A 16 -5.58 14.44 -0.46
C GLU A 16 -6.09 14.91 0.92
N GLN A 17 -7.31 14.51 1.33
CA GLN A 17 -7.80 14.77 2.68
C GLN A 17 -6.94 14.08 3.75
N ILE A 18 -6.51 12.85 3.52
CA ILE A 18 -5.63 12.10 4.42
C ILE A 18 -4.28 12.81 4.57
N ASN A 19 -3.64 13.22 3.48
CA ASN A 19 -2.36 13.92 3.51
C ASN A 19 -2.44 15.21 4.33
N ARG A 20 -3.45 16.06 4.07
CA ARG A 20 -3.67 17.28 4.86
C ARG A 20 -3.87 16.99 6.34
N LEU A 21 -4.62 15.94 6.65
CA LEU A 21 -4.91 15.57 8.04
C LEU A 21 -3.66 15.00 8.74
N LEU A 22 -2.85 14.21 8.04
CA LEU A 22 -1.56 13.70 8.53
C LEU A 22 -0.60 14.83 8.86
N GLU A 23 -0.39 15.77 7.93
CA GLU A 23 0.48 16.94 8.17
C GLU A 23 0.01 17.77 9.36
N ARG A 24 -1.32 17.95 9.49
CA ARG A 24 -1.90 18.63 10.64
C ARG A 24 -1.64 17.87 11.93
N LEU A 25 -1.97 16.58 12.00
CA LEU A 25 -1.75 15.76 13.19
C LEU A 25 -0.26 15.66 13.56
N LEU A 26 0.64 15.59 12.58
CA LEU A 26 2.09 15.65 12.85
C LEU A 26 2.50 16.99 13.47
N ARG A 27 1.90 18.12 13.08
CA ARG A 27 2.14 19.38 13.80
C ARG A 27 1.54 19.36 15.20
N LEU A 28 0.28 18.94 15.34
CA LEU A 28 -0.45 18.93 16.62
C LEU A 28 0.19 18.02 17.67
N THR A 29 0.62 16.83 17.27
CA THR A 29 1.27 15.85 18.16
C THR A 29 2.66 16.29 18.63
N SER A 30 3.28 17.28 17.97
CA SER A 30 4.59 17.81 18.38
C SER A 30 4.54 18.71 19.62
N SER A 31 3.38 19.31 19.92
CA SER A 31 3.20 20.27 21.00
C SER A 31 2.37 19.73 22.19
N VAL A 32 2.20 18.41 22.28
CA VAL A 32 1.34 17.81 23.31
C VAL A 32 2.03 17.78 24.67
N ALA A 33 1.35 18.31 25.69
CA ALA A 33 1.84 18.33 27.08
C ALA A 33 1.39 17.12 27.93
N CYS A 34 0.34 16.40 27.55
CA CYS A 34 -0.22 15.28 28.31
C CYS A 34 -0.01 13.93 27.60
N PHE A 35 0.09 12.83 28.34
CA PHE A 35 0.28 11.48 27.77
C PHE A 35 1.43 11.38 26.73
N VAL A 36 2.52 12.12 26.96
CA VAL A 36 3.61 12.36 25.98
C VAL A 36 4.08 11.06 25.32
N PHE A 37 4.38 10.01 26.09
CA PHE A 37 4.86 8.74 25.53
C PHE A 37 3.88 8.10 24.54
N ARG A 38 2.58 8.12 24.84
CA ARG A 38 1.54 7.54 23.96
C ARG A 38 1.37 8.36 22.70
N TRP A 39 1.45 9.68 22.81
CA TRP A 39 1.46 10.56 21.64
C TRP A 39 2.72 10.42 20.80
N GLN A 40 3.88 10.13 21.39
CA GLN A 40 5.09 9.78 20.64
C GLN A 40 4.91 8.47 19.86
N VAL A 41 4.28 7.45 20.46
CA VAL A 41 3.93 6.21 19.75
C VAL A 41 3.00 6.52 18.58
N ILE A 42 1.90 7.22 18.82
CA ILE A 42 0.95 7.62 17.76
C ILE A 42 1.68 8.41 16.66
N ARG A 43 2.49 9.40 17.01
CA ARG A 43 3.29 10.19 16.07
C ARG A 43 4.18 9.31 15.21
N SER A 44 4.89 8.34 15.79
CA SER A 44 5.73 7.42 15.02
C SER A 44 4.91 6.64 13.98
N LYS A 45 3.70 6.22 14.34
CA LYS A 45 2.78 5.55 13.42
C LYS A 45 2.27 6.49 12.33
N LEU A 46 1.94 7.73 12.66
CA LEU A 46 1.55 8.73 11.66
C LEU A 46 2.65 8.99 10.62
N VAL A 47 3.92 9.05 11.05
CA VAL A 47 5.07 9.17 10.14
C VAL A 47 5.21 7.93 9.25
N SER A 48 5.14 6.73 9.82
CA SER A 48 5.17 5.49 9.03
C SER A 48 4.03 5.41 8.02
N LEU A 49 2.82 5.82 8.43
CA LEU A 49 1.65 5.84 7.55
C LEU A 49 1.82 6.85 6.41
N GLN A 50 2.37 8.04 6.69
CA GLN A 50 2.67 9.04 5.67
C GLN A 50 3.67 8.52 4.63
N SER A 51 4.74 7.84 5.08
CA SER A 51 5.70 7.19 4.18
C SER A 51 5.00 6.16 3.29
N LEU A 52 4.23 5.24 3.88
CA LEU A 52 3.56 4.19 3.12
C LEU A 52 2.53 4.73 2.13
N ILE A 53 1.82 5.80 2.46
CA ILE A 53 0.87 6.45 1.54
C ILE A 53 1.62 7.15 0.39
N SER A 54 2.79 7.70 0.66
CA SER A 54 3.65 8.29 -0.37
C SER A 54 4.18 7.21 -1.31
N ASP A 55 4.72 6.12 -0.76
CA ASP A 55 5.19 4.96 -1.53
C ASP A 55 4.06 4.36 -2.37
N ALA A 56 2.86 4.26 -1.80
CA ALA A 56 1.65 3.81 -2.46
C ALA A 56 1.24 4.67 -3.66
N ALA A 57 1.40 5.99 -3.56
CA ALA A 57 1.03 6.92 -4.62
C ALA A 57 1.95 6.82 -5.85
N GLU A 58 3.13 6.21 -5.72
CA GLU A 58 4.05 5.94 -6.82
C GLU A 58 3.58 4.79 -7.73
N PHE A 59 2.63 3.97 -7.28
CA PHE A 59 2.14 2.83 -8.05
C PHE A 59 1.04 3.22 -9.06
N PRO A 60 1.19 2.85 -10.34
CA PRO A 60 0.29 3.29 -11.41
C PRO A 60 -1.16 2.80 -11.26
N HIS A 61 -1.37 1.58 -10.73
CA HIS A 61 -2.71 0.99 -10.56
C HIS A 61 -3.30 1.15 -9.14
N TRP A 62 -2.72 2.02 -8.31
CA TRP A 62 -3.21 2.30 -6.96
C TRP A 62 -4.70 2.68 -6.93
N LYS A 63 -5.15 3.47 -7.90
CA LYS A 63 -6.52 4.01 -7.99
C LYS A 63 -7.54 2.98 -8.48
N GLU A 64 -7.09 1.95 -9.17
CA GLU A 64 -7.95 0.92 -9.80
C GLU A 64 -8.17 -0.29 -8.87
N ASN A 65 -7.38 -0.37 -7.80
CA ASN A 65 -7.46 -1.48 -6.86
C ASN A 65 -8.67 -1.35 -5.93
N GLN A 66 -9.55 -2.35 -5.94
CA GLN A 66 -10.80 -2.36 -5.16
C GLN A 66 -10.59 -2.39 -3.63
N LEU A 67 -9.39 -2.79 -3.16
CA LEU A 67 -9.06 -2.85 -1.73
C LEU A 67 -8.60 -1.49 -1.18
N ILE A 68 -8.18 -0.57 -2.06
CA ILE A 68 -7.62 0.72 -1.66
C ILE A 68 -8.69 1.71 -1.16
N PRO A 69 -9.82 1.94 -1.87
CA PRO A 69 -10.86 2.84 -1.40
C PRO A 69 -11.37 2.55 0.03
N PRO A 70 -11.71 1.30 0.42
CA PRO A 70 -12.15 1.02 1.79
C PRO A 70 -11.02 1.21 2.82
N LEU A 71 -9.77 0.88 2.48
CA LEU A 71 -8.62 1.12 3.36
C LEU A 71 -8.39 2.62 3.58
N LEU A 72 -8.46 3.44 2.53
CA LEU A 72 -8.35 4.90 2.64
C LEU A 72 -9.48 5.49 3.49
N ALA A 73 -10.72 5.01 3.34
CA ALA A 73 -11.84 5.45 4.16
C ALA A 73 -11.64 5.14 5.66
N LEU A 74 -11.11 3.94 5.97
CA LEU A 74 -10.77 3.56 7.34
C LEU A 74 -9.65 4.44 7.91
N ILE A 75 -8.58 4.66 7.13
CA ILE A 75 -7.47 5.56 7.48
C ILE A 75 -8.00 6.95 7.80
N LEU A 76 -8.82 7.53 6.91
CA LEU A 76 -9.39 8.85 7.14
C LEU A 76 -10.24 8.91 8.41
N SER A 77 -11.05 7.89 8.67
CA SER A 77 -11.89 7.80 9.88
C SER A 77 -11.04 7.78 11.15
N ASP A 78 -10.01 6.93 11.20
CA ASP A 78 -9.18 6.78 12.40
C ASP A 78 -8.25 7.98 12.62
N LEU A 79 -7.80 8.65 11.56
CA LEU A 79 -7.10 9.92 11.67
C LEU A 79 -8.01 11.03 12.23
N ARG A 80 -9.26 11.12 11.79
CA ARG A 80 -10.24 12.07 12.36
C ARG A 80 -10.52 11.78 13.83
N ARG A 81 -10.65 10.50 14.20
CA ARG A 81 -10.77 10.08 15.60
C ARG A 81 -9.54 10.50 16.41
N THR A 82 -8.35 10.33 15.86
CA THR A 82 -7.10 10.74 16.50
C THR A 82 -7.04 12.27 16.71
N GLU A 83 -7.58 13.05 15.77
CA GLU A 83 -7.70 14.51 15.92
C GLU A 83 -8.65 14.90 17.05
N ILE A 84 -9.80 14.21 17.19
CA ILE A 84 -10.73 14.42 18.29
C ILE A 84 -10.05 14.11 19.63
N LEU A 85 -9.33 12.98 19.72
CA LEU A 85 -8.58 12.64 20.92
C LEU A 85 -7.52 13.70 21.26
N TRP A 86 -6.85 14.28 20.26
CA TRP A 86 -5.91 15.36 20.50
C TRP A 86 -6.60 16.59 21.12
N ARG A 87 -7.80 16.94 20.62
CA ARG A 87 -8.60 18.06 21.15
C ARG A 87 -9.06 17.79 22.58
N ASP A 88 -9.61 16.61 22.85
CA ASP A 88 -10.06 16.18 24.18
C ASP A 88 -8.91 16.12 25.20
N CYS A 89 -7.67 15.91 24.73
CA CYS A 89 -6.46 15.99 25.56
C CYS A 89 -6.14 17.43 26.01
N HIS A 90 -6.55 18.43 25.22
CA HIS A 90 -6.34 19.86 25.48
C HIS A 90 -7.53 20.53 26.18
N GLU A 91 -8.76 20.11 25.87
CA GLU A 91 -9.99 20.57 26.50
C GLU A 91 -10.31 19.71 27.73
N ASP A 92 -9.65 20.04 28.84
CA ASP A 92 -9.95 19.60 30.20
C ASP A 92 -10.18 18.08 30.37
N SER A 93 -9.09 17.32 30.19
CA SER A 93 -9.00 15.85 30.35
C SER A 93 -9.51 15.28 31.69
N VAL A 94 -9.81 16.15 32.67
CA VAL A 94 -10.37 15.81 33.97
C VAL A 94 -11.81 15.30 33.86
N SER A 95 -12.58 15.80 32.89
CA SER A 95 -14.00 15.44 32.70
C SER A 95 -14.22 14.04 32.08
N ARG A 96 -13.35 13.63 31.15
CA ARG A 96 -13.43 12.35 30.41
C ARG A 96 -12.87 11.15 31.20
N GLY A 97 -12.07 11.42 32.23
CA GLY A 97 -11.40 10.40 33.02
C GLY A 97 -10.09 9.92 32.39
N LYS A 98 -9.00 9.99 33.16
CA LYS A 98 -7.64 9.70 32.71
C LYS A 98 -7.46 8.29 32.14
N LEU A 99 -8.10 7.28 32.74
CA LEU A 99 -8.01 5.89 32.29
C LEU A 99 -8.74 5.66 30.96
N LEU A 100 -9.91 6.29 30.77
CA LEU A 100 -10.64 6.21 29.51
C LEU A 100 -9.80 6.83 28.39
N MET A 101 -9.20 8.00 28.65
CA MET A 101 -8.34 8.67 27.68
C MET A 101 -7.10 7.84 27.32
N GLN A 102 -6.49 7.17 28.31
CA GLN A 102 -5.40 6.24 28.04
C GLN A 102 -5.88 5.10 27.12
N SER A 103 -6.97 4.42 27.48
CA SER A 103 -7.53 3.34 26.66
C SER A 103 -7.82 3.79 25.22
N ASP A 104 -8.44 4.96 25.05
CA ASP A 104 -8.72 5.54 23.73
C ASP A 104 -7.44 5.79 22.91
N LEU A 105 -6.36 6.26 23.54
CA LEU A 105 -5.06 6.44 22.88
C LEU A 105 -4.40 5.11 22.50
N ASP A 106 -4.50 4.07 23.33
CA ASP A 106 -3.99 2.73 23.00
C ASP A 106 -4.78 2.12 21.84
N ILE A 107 -6.10 2.27 21.85
CA ILE A 107 -6.97 1.83 20.75
C ILE A 107 -6.57 2.54 19.45
N ALA A 108 -6.38 3.87 19.49
CA ALA A 108 -5.93 4.63 18.33
C ALA A 108 -4.57 4.15 17.80
N ALA A 109 -3.59 3.90 18.69
CA ALA A 109 -2.29 3.36 18.31
C ALA A 109 -2.40 1.94 17.69
N GLY A 110 -3.29 1.10 18.22
CA GLY A 110 -3.59 -0.22 17.68
C GLY A 110 -4.22 -0.19 16.30
N LEU A 111 -5.19 0.71 16.08
CA LEU A 111 -5.85 0.92 14.80
C LEU A 111 -4.86 1.43 13.74
N LEU A 112 -4.05 2.43 14.07
CA LEU A 112 -3.00 2.92 13.16
C LEU A 112 -1.98 1.82 12.82
N SER A 113 -1.61 0.98 13.79
CA SER A 113 -0.70 -0.15 13.56
C SER A 113 -1.31 -1.19 12.61
N LYS A 114 -2.61 -1.47 12.76
CA LYS A 114 -3.35 -2.35 11.84
C LYS A 114 -3.35 -1.78 10.43
N GLN A 115 -3.68 -0.50 10.27
CA GLN A 115 -3.70 0.17 8.97
C GLN A 115 -2.34 0.16 8.28
N ILE A 116 -1.26 0.43 9.02
CA ILE A 116 0.12 0.33 8.51
C ILE A 116 0.43 -1.08 8.03
N ASN A 117 0.01 -2.11 8.77
CA ASN A 117 0.21 -3.50 8.37
C ASN A 117 -0.61 -3.86 7.12
N ASP A 118 -1.89 -3.51 7.09
CA ASP A 118 -2.79 -3.76 5.97
C ASP A 118 -2.27 -3.07 4.70
N LEU A 119 -1.90 -1.80 4.79
CA LEU A 119 -1.34 -1.03 3.68
C LEU A 119 0.00 -1.60 3.23
N GLY A 120 0.89 -1.91 4.18
CA GLY A 120 2.17 -2.54 3.89
C GLY A 120 2.02 -3.92 3.25
N MET A 121 1.01 -4.70 3.63
CA MET A 121 0.71 -5.97 2.99
C MET A 121 0.25 -5.78 1.55
N VAL A 122 -0.64 -4.82 1.31
CA VAL A 122 -1.13 -4.50 -0.04
C VAL A 122 0.04 -4.06 -0.95
N LEU A 123 0.94 -3.21 -0.43
CA LEU A 123 2.17 -2.80 -1.12
C LEU A 123 3.11 -3.98 -1.39
N ARG A 124 3.36 -4.83 -0.38
CA ARG A 124 4.27 -5.98 -0.53
C ARG A 124 3.72 -7.10 -1.40
N SER A 125 2.39 -7.21 -1.51
CA SER A 125 1.69 -8.25 -2.27
C SER A 125 1.81 -8.04 -3.79
N GLY A 126 2.22 -6.86 -4.25
CA GLY A 126 2.27 -6.51 -5.67
C GLY A 126 0.88 -6.45 -6.32
N VAL A 127 -0.20 -6.46 -5.52
CA VAL A 127 -1.57 -6.36 -6.02
C VAL A 127 -1.89 -4.97 -6.61
N LEU A 128 -1.02 -4.00 -6.32
CA LEU A 128 -1.05 -2.63 -6.87
C LEU A 128 -0.27 -2.49 -8.18
N ASP A 129 0.57 -3.48 -8.50
CA ASP A 129 1.24 -3.56 -9.80
C ASP A 129 0.40 -4.40 -10.78
N LYS A 130 -0.47 -5.31 -10.30
CA LYS A 130 -1.21 -6.24 -11.15
C LYS A 130 -2.36 -5.57 -11.92
N PRO A 131 -2.40 -5.68 -13.26
CA PRO A 131 -3.57 -5.30 -14.05
C PRO A 131 -4.75 -6.21 -13.67
N ASN A 132 -5.95 -5.63 -13.60
CA ASN A 132 -7.16 -6.38 -13.28
C ASN A 132 -7.53 -7.34 -14.43
N ARG A 133 -8.29 -8.41 -14.19
CA ARG A 133 -8.66 -9.40 -15.25
C ARG A 133 -9.47 -8.81 -16.41
N SER A 134 -9.96 -7.57 -16.27
CA SER A 134 -10.68 -6.80 -17.29
C SER A 134 -9.81 -5.71 -17.96
N SER A 135 -8.49 -5.75 -17.75
CA SER A 135 -7.54 -4.75 -18.24
C SER A 135 -7.44 -4.77 -19.76
N SER A 136 -7.27 -3.59 -20.35
CA SER A 136 -7.11 -3.43 -21.80
C SER A 136 -5.79 -4.06 -22.30
N LYS A 137 -5.71 -4.37 -23.59
CA LYS A 137 -4.49 -4.95 -24.18
C LYS A 137 -3.30 -3.99 -24.00
N GLU A 138 -3.54 -2.68 -24.09
CA GLU A 138 -2.51 -1.65 -23.89
C GLU A 138 -1.97 -1.62 -22.46
N GLU A 139 -2.82 -1.79 -21.45
CA GLU A 139 -2.42 -1.86 -20.04
C GLU A 139 -1.59 -3.12 -19.74
N LEU A 140 -1.98 -4.27 -20.29
CA LEU A 140 -1.20 -5.51 -20.18
C LEU A 140 0.20 -5.35 -20.81
N VAL A 141 0.29 -4.70 -21.98
CA VAL A 141 1.57 -4.39 -22.64
C VAL A 141 2.45 -3.50 -21.76
N PHE A 142 1.86 -2.45 -21.15
CA PHE A 142 2.59 -1.56 -20.26
C PHE A 142 3.08 -2.28 -19.00
N PHE A 143 2.24 -3.09 -18.38
CA PHE A 143 2.58 -3.89 -17.20
C PHE A 143 3.72 -4.87 -17.48
N VAL A 144 3.66 -5.59 -18.59
CA VAL A 144 4.74 -6.49 -19.02
C VAL A 144 6.04 -5.71 -19.20
N LYS A 145 6.02 -4.57 -19.89
CA LYS A 145 7.22 -3.73 -20.05
C LYS A 145 7.79 -3.25 -18.73
N ASP A 146 6.94 -2.79 -17.82
CA ASP A 146 7.35 -2.34 -16.49
C ASP A 146 8.01 -3.46 -15.67
N LEU A 147 7.43 -4.68 -15.70
CA LEU A 147 8.03 -5.86 -15.07
C LEU A 147 9.43 -6.15 -15.60
N PHE A 148 9.63 -6.11 -16.92
CA PHE A 148 10.94 -6.34 -17.53
C PHE A 148 11.94 -5.24 -17.21
N ILE A 149 11.50 -3.98 -17.18
CA ILE A 149 12.34 -2.85 -16.76
C ILE A 149 12.78 -3.04 -15.31
N ARG A 150 11.89 -3.39 -14.37
CA ARG A 150 12.25 -3.65 -12.97
C ARG A 150 13.18 -4.84 -12.80
N LEU A 151 12.96 -5.91 -13.58
CA LEU A 151 13.84 -7.08 -13.62
C LEU A 151 15.25 -6.72 -14.11
N GLN A 152 15.36 -5.84 -15.11
CA GLN A 152 16.61 -5.48 -15.77
C GLN A 152 17.38 -4.38 -15.03
N ILE A 153 16.67 -3.43 -14.42
CA ILE A 153 17.25 -2.33 -13.64
C ILE A 153 17.69 -2.80 -12.24
N GLY A 154 17.01 -3.77 -11.64
CA GLY A 154 17.46 -4.40 -10.39
C GLY A 154 17.57 -3.46 -9.17
N ILE A 155 16.99 -2.27 -9.22
CA ILE A 155 16.96 -1.33 -8.09
C ILE A 155 15.94 -1.85 -7.09
N GLY A 156 16.41 -2.23 -5.90
CA GLY A 156 15.61 -2.79 -4.81
C GLY A 156 16.18 -4.07 -4.18
N GLY A 157 17.15 -4.73 -4.84
CA GLY A 157 17.78 -5.95 -4.33
C GLY A 157 17.08 -7.25 -4.80
N PRO A 158 17.59 -8.42 -4.40
CA PRO A 158 17.20 -9.73 -4.95
C PRO A 158 15.72 -10.08 -4.69
N GLU A 159 15.15 -9.58 -3.59
CA GLU A 159 13.75 -9.74 -3.21
C GLU A 159 12.78 -9.17 -4.26
N PHE A 160 13.13 -8.03 -4.86
CA PHE A 160 12.29 -7.37 -5.87
C PHE A 160 12.35 -8.09 -7.21
N LYS A 161 13.53 -8.60 -7.59
CA LYS A 161 13.67 -9.44 -8.79
C LYS A 161 12.83 -10.71 -8.66
N ARG A 162 12.89 -11.38 -7.50
CA ARG A 162 12.08 -12.58 -7.23
C ARG A 162 10.59 -12.29 -7.34
N LYS A 163 10.12 -11.18 -6.77
CA LYS A 163 8.69 -10.78 -6.85
C LYS A 163 8.22 -10.42 -8.26
N ALA A 164 9.07 -9.76 -9.05
CA ALA A 164 8.75 -9.48 -10.44
C ALA A 164 8.65 -10.79 -11.26
N PHE A 165 9.50 -11.79 -10.94
CA PHE A 165 9.43 -13.12 -11.54
C PHE A 165 8.16 -13.87 -11.13
N ASP A 166 7.82 -13.90 -9.84
CA ASP A 166 6.59 -14.52 -9.33
C ASP A 166 5.33 -13.86 -9.94
N SER A 167 5.37 -12.55 -10.20
CA SER A 167 4.27 -11.82 -10.85
C SER A 167 4.15 -12.17 -12.33
N LEU A 168 5.28 -12.35 -13.03
CA LEU A 168 5.31 -12.79 -14.42
C LEU A 168 4.78 -14.23 -14.57
N VAL A 169 5.22 -15.16 -13.71
CA VAL A 169 4.75 -16.55 -13.72
C VAL A 169 3.26 -16.63 -13.45
N ASN A 170 2.76 -15.89 -12.46
CA ASN A 170 1.32 -15.86 -12.18
C ASN A 170 0.51 -15.25 -13.32
N LEU A 171 1.03 -14.22 -14.01
CA LEU A 171 0.37 -13.62 -15.17
C LEU A 171 0.25 -14.66 -16.31
N LEU A 172 1.34 -15.36 -16.62
CA LEU A 172 1.38 -16.41 -17.64
C LEU A 172 0.45 -17.60 -17.31
N PHE A 173 0.32 -17.95 -16.03
CA PHE A 173 -0.53 -19.06 -15.60
C PHE A 173 -2.03 -18.72 -15.62
N ASN A 174 -2.39 -17.46 -15.36
CA ASN A 174 -3.79 -17.04 -15.22
C ASN A 174 -4.40 -16.46 -16.50
N ASP A 175 -3.61 -16.00 -17.46
CA ASP A 175 -4.09 -15.42 -18.71
C ASP A 175 -3.26 -15.89 -19.91
N GLU A 176 -3.81 -16.81 -20.69
CA GLU A 176 -3.18 -17.35 -21.89
C GLU A 176 -2.83 -16.27 -22.93
N LYS A 177 -3.60 -15.17 -22.97
CA LYS A 177 -3.37 -14.06 -23.91
C LYS A 177 -2.15 -13.22 -23.50
N SER A 178 -1.82 -13.25 -22.22
CA SER A 178 -0.67 -12.52 -21.67
C SER A 178 0.66 -13.14 -22.12
N ALA A 179 0.70 -14.43 -22.46
CA ALA A 179 1.90 -15.11 -22.97
C ALA A 179 2.39 -14.53 -24.30
N ALA A 180 1.46 -14.20 -25.21
CA ALA A 180 1.81 -13.54 -26.47
C ALA A 180 2.41 -12.15 -26.24
N ILE A 181 1.86 -11.39 -25.29
CA ILE A 181 2.32 -10.05 -24.94
C ILE A 181 3.70 -10.11 -24.27
N VAL A 182 3.93 -11.07 -23.37
CA VAL A 182 5.23 -11.32 -22.75
C VAL A 182 6.29 -11.72 -23.77
N ALA A 183 5.93 -12.56 -24.75
CA ALA A 183 6.84 -12.94 -25.82
C ALA A 183 7.17 -11.77 -26.78
N GLU A 184 6.19 -10.91 -27.05
CA GLU A 184 6.34 -9.79 -28.00
C GLU A 184 7.04 -8.56 -27.38
N GLN A 185 6.75 -8.26 -26.10
CA GLN A 185 7.20 -7.03 -25.43
C GLN A 185 8.27 -7.28 -24.37
N GLY A 186 8.41 -8.53 -23.93
CA GLY A 186 9.38 -8.93 -22.92
C GLY A 186 10.74 -9.27 -23.48
N ASN A 187 11.79 -9.02 -22.69
CA ASN A 187 13.14 -9.46 -23.02
C ASN A 187 13.33 -10.93 -22.59
N VAL A 188 12.76 -11.87 -23.35
CA VAL A 188 12.84 -13.30 -23.08
C VAL A 188 14.30 -13.77 -23.00
N GLY A 189 15.21 -13.20 -23.79
CA GLY A 189 16.64 -13.46 -23.72
C GLY A 189 17.27 -13.10 -22.36
N TYR A 190 16.83 -12.01 -21.74
CA TYR A 190 17.23 -11.66 -20.38
C TYR A 190 16.73 -12.70 -19.37
N LEU A 191 15.48 -13.17 -19.48
CA LEU A 191 14.95 -14.21 -18.58
C LEU A 191 15.74 -15.52 -18.71
N VAL A 192 16.03 -15.95 -19.94
CA VAL A 192 16.86 -17.14 -20.20
C VAL A 192 18.25 -16.94 -19.61
N SER A 193 18.88 -15.77 -19.79
CA SER A 193 20.20 -15.50 -19.21
C SER A 193 20.20 -15.48 -17.67
N GLN A 194 19.13 -14.97 -17.03
CA GLN A 194 19.01 -14.99 -15.58
C GLN A 194 18.73 -16.41 -15.05
N LEU A 195 17.97 -17.22 -15.79
CA LEU A 195 17.77 -18.63 -15.49
C LEU A 195 19.08 -19.42 -15.64
N ASP A 196 19.85 -19.19 -16.70
CA ASP A 196 21.17 -19.79 -16.93
C ASP A 196 22.20 -19.37 -15.87
N LEU A 197 22.14 -18.13 -15.39
CA LEU A 197 22.98 -17.64 -14.27
C LEU A 197 22.52 -18.18 -12.91
N SER A 198 21.26 -18.60 -12.79
CA SER A 198 20.69 -19.23 -11.58
C SER A 198 20.89 -20.75 -11.52
N VAL A 199 21.67 -21.33 -12.45
CA VAL A 199 22.03 -22.76 -12.50
C VAL A 199 22.95 -23.18 -11.34
N ASP A 200 23.07 -22.36 -10.29
CA ASP A 200 23.54 -22.82 -8.99
C ASP A 200 22.37 -23.35 -8.11
N SER A 201 22.16 -24.65 -8.27
CA SER A 201 21.58 -25.66 -7.36
C SER A 201 20.13 -25.60 -6.83
N SER A 202 19.40 -24.48 -6.75
CA SER A 202 18.08 -24.50 -6.06
C SER A 202 16.82 -24.49 -6.94
N ILE A 203 16.91 -24.21 -8.24
CA ILE A 203 15.73 -24.09 -9.13
C ILE A 203 15.37 -25.42 -9.82
N ARG A 204 16.24 -26.45 -9.79
CA ARG A 204 15.95 -27.76 -10.42
C ARG A 204 14.82 -28.54 -9.75
N GLU A 205 14.52 -28.34 -8.47
CA GLU A 205 13.53 -29.18 -7.78
C GLU A 205 12.06 -28.88 -8.12
N LEU A 206 11.76 -27.71 -8.69
CA LEU A 206 10.39 -27.37 -9.10
C LEU A 206 10.04 -27.82 -10.54
N ALA A 207 11.04 -28.14 -11.36
CA ALA A 207 10.81 -28.59 -12.74
C ALA A 207 10.72 -30.13 -12.89
N VAL A 208 11.05 -30.89 -11.84
CA VAL A 208 11.05 -32.36 -11.84
C VAL A 208 9.76 -32.95 -11.25
N VAL A 209 8.90 -32.13 -10.63
CA VAL A 209 7.59 -32.57 -10.15
C VAL A 209 6.50 -31.95 -11.03
N SER A 210 6.36 -32.49 -12.24
CA SER A 210 5.21 -32.35 -13.12
C SER A 210 4.85 -33.72 -13.66
#